data_AF-A0A6A5BTU1-F1
#
_entry.id   AF-A0A6A5BTU1-F1
#
_cell.length_a   1.000
_cell.length_b   1.000
_cell.length_c   1.000
_cell.angle_alpha   90.00
_cell.angle_beta   90.00
_cell.angle_gamma   90.00
#
_symmetry.space_group_name_H-M   'P 1'
#
loop_
_entity.id
_entity.type
_entity.pdbx_description
1 polymer ?
#
loop_
_entity_poly.entity_id
_entity_poly.type
_entity_poly.pdbx_seq_one_letter_code
_entity_poly.pdbx_strand_id
1 'polypeptide(L)'
;MKTQSNQKLAMGFKEMANIIRANNEELMITNRIATLTFLSGCTKDNTKRKIYQEEIDECHKKLKLLDSLQAEPLSALRGYLNSITPDIIMLQEVKSVYIGPDFPSIYYSSFTYYHNPRDSCGVSICLNKSTFKDIEEIILDPIIKNNARIIGVKCKINSINTLVISAYFPNQPADRCEFTYILDNLIEKYPNYKIIIGGDYNAILSENHSSNESRRTDQNILDLINKRNLNYYPFLIYHGTFIILLTNNPSL
;
A
#
# COMPACT_ATOMS: atom_id res chain seq x y z
N MET A 1 20.74 21.33 5.70
CA MET A 1 20.17 20.58 4.56
C MET A 1 19.35 19.34 4.97
N LYS A 2 19.77 18.52 5.96
CA LYS A 2 19.00 17.32 6.41
C LYS A 2 17.65 17.59 7.08
N THR A 3 17.43 18.78 7.64
CA THR A 3 16.19 19.12 8.39
C THR A 3 15.00 19.46 7.51
N GLN A 4 15.21 20.02 6.31
CA GLN A 4 14.12 20.34 5.38
C GLN A 4 13.58 19.12 4.64
N SER A 5 14.40 18.10 4.36
CA SER A 5 13.94 16.86 3.74
C SER A 5 13.04 16.05 4.69
N ASN A 6 13.39 16.01 5.98
CA ASN A 6 12.60 15.32 7.01
C ASN A 6 11.25 16.00 7.26
N GLN A 7 11.17 17.35 7.16
CA GLN A 7 9.90 18.08 7.23
C GLN A 7 8.99 17.82 6.01
N LYS A 8 9.55 17.69 4.80
CA LYS A 8 8.80 17.32 3.59
C LYS A 8 8.27 15.88 3.65
N LEU A 9 9.07 14.93 4.14
CA LEU A 9 8.65 13.55 4.39
C LEU A 9 7.53 13.47 5.44
N ALA A 10 7.66 14.19 6.56
CA ALA A 10 6.62 14.24 7.59
C ALA A 10 5.31 14.88 7.09
N MET A 11 5.37 15.86 6.18
CA MET A 11 4.19 16.37 5.47
C MET A 11 3.52 15.29 4.62
N GLY A 12 4.28 14.54 3.81
CA GLY A 12 3.73 13.48 2.96
C GLY A 12 2.99 12.38 3.73
N PHE A 13 3.48 11.96 4.91
CA PHE A 13 2.78 10.97 5.74
C PHE A 13 1.53 11.53 6.43
N LYS A 14 1.56 12.79 6.87
CA LYS A 14 0.39 13.48 7.45
C LYS A 14 -0.70 13.69 6.39
N GLU A 15 -0.30 13.98 5.16
CA GLU A 15 -1.19 14.07 4.00
C GLU A 15 -1.79 12.70 3.66
N MET A 16 -1.02 11.62 3.72
CA MET A 16 -1.54 10.26 3.53
C MET A 16 -2.56 9.85 4.59
N ALA A 17 -2.36 10.22 5.86
CA ALA A 17 -3.36 10.05 6.91
C ALA A 17 -4.64 10.88 6.68
N ASN A 18 -4.55 12.03 5.99
CA ASN A 18 -5.72 12.82 5.60
C ASN A 18 -6.48 12.17 4.44
N ILE A 19 -5.79 11.54 3.47
CA ILE A 19 -6.42 10.73 2.40
C ILE A 19 -7.22 9.57 3.02
N ILE A 20 -6.61 8.88 3.98
CA ILE A 20 -7.23 7.79 4.74
C ILE A 20 -8.56 8.23 5.38
N ARG A 21 -8.57 9.40 6.00
CA ARG A 21 -9.78 9.95 6.62
C ARG A 21 -10.82 10.34 5.57
N ALA A 22 -10.36 10.90 4.45
CA ALA A 22 -11.21 11.31 3.34
C ALA A 22 -11.92 10.11 2.66
N ASN A 23 -11.26 8.98 2.47
CA ASN A 23 -11.87 7.78 1.87
C ASN A 23 -12.96 7.17 2.77
N ASN A 24 -12.74 7.12 4.09
CA ASN A 24 -13.75 6.65 5.04
C ASN A 24 -14.98 7.58 5.06
N GLU A 25 -14.76 8.90 4.94
CA GLU A 25 -15.84 9.88 4.80
C GLU A 25 -16.59 9.71 3.47
N GLU A 26 -15.89 9.45 2.36
CA GLU A 26 -16.48 9.19 1.04
C GLU A 26 -17.43 7.98 1.05
N LEU A 27 -17.01 6.86 1.66
CA LEU A 27 -17.83 5.65 1.80
C LEU A 27 -19.08 5.91 2.64
N MET A 28 -18.94 6.62 3.76
CA MET A 28 -20.06 7.01 4.63
C MET A 28 -21.06 7.91 3.90
N ILE A 29 -20.57 8.87 3.12
CA ILE A 29 -21.43 9.78 2.34
C ILE A 29 -22.12 9.03 1.20
N THR A 30 -21.43 8.13 0.51
CA THR A 30 -22.00 7.32 -0.58
C THR A 30 -23.12 6.41 -0.07
N ASN A 31 -22.92 5.74 1.06
CA ASN A 31 -23.96 4.92 1.71
C ASN A 31 -25.16 5.79 2.16
N ARG A 32 -24.90 7.00 2.64
CA ARG A 32 -25.95 7.96 3.01
C ARG A 32 -26.77 8.39 1.80
N ILE A 33 -26.15 8.70 0.66
CA ILE A 33 -26.85 9.02 -0.60
C ILE A 33 -27.73 7.87 -1.04
N ALA A 34 -27.21 6.63 -1.04
CA ALA A 34 -27.98 5.46 -1.43
C ALA A 34 -29.23 5.27 -0.54
N THR A 35 -29.05 5.43 0.79
CA THR A 35 -30.15 5.34 1.77
C THR A 35 -31.20 6.44 1.55
N LEU A 36 -30.77 7.69 1.40
CA LEU A 36 -31.67 8.82 1.19
C LEU A 36 -32.41 8.74 -0.15
N THR A 37 -31.74 8.29 -1.20
CA THR A 37 -32.34 8.08 -2.53
C THR A 37 -33.45 7.04 -2.45
N PHE A 38 -33.21 5.93 -1.75
CA PHE A 38 -34.23 4.91 -1.50
C PHE A 38 -35.43 5.48 -0.72
N LEU A 39 -35.17 6.19 0.39
CA LEU A 39 -36.23 6.80 1.22
C LEU A 39 -37.05 7.84 0.44
N SER A 40 -36.41 8.63 -0.41
CA SER A 40 -37.04 9.62 -1.30
C SER A 40 -37.98 8.98 -2.32
N GLY A 41 -37.61 7.81 -2.86
CA GLY A 41 -38.45 7.01 -3.76
C GLY A 41 -39.65 6.37 -3.06
N CYS A 42 -39.50 5.97 -1.79
CA CYS A 42 -40.56 5.30 -1.03
C CYS A 42 -41.58 6.26 -0.38
N THR A 43 -41.22 7.52 -0.12
CA THR A 43 -42.13 8.46 0.54
C THR A 43 -43.18 9.03 -0.43
N LYS A 44 -44.42 9.17 0.04
CA LYS A 44 -45.51 9.90 -0.65
C LYS A 44 -45.63 11.36 -0.18
N ASP A 45 -44.90 11.74 0.86
CA ASP A 45 -44.88 13.09 1.42
C ASP A 45 -43.87 13.97 0.65
N ASN A 46 -44.39 14.95 -0.08
CA ASN A 46 -43.60 15.87 -0.90
C ASN A 46 -42.65 16.74 -0.07
N THR A 47 -42.99 17.04 1.18
CA THR A 47 -42.13 17.82 2.09
C THR A 47 -40.91 16.99 2.50
N LYS A 48 -41.13 15.72 2.88
CA LYS A 48 -40.03 14.79 3.19
C LYS A 48 -39.15 14.50 1.98
N ARG A 49 -39.77 14.34 0.81
CA ARG A 49 -39.02 14.14 -0.45
C ARG A 49 -38.08 15.30 -0.74
N LYS A 50 -38.54 16.54 -0.52
CA LYS A 50 -37.71 17.75 -0.69
C LYS A 50 -36.54 17.79 0.31
N ILE A 51 -36.78 17.45 1.58
CA ILE A 51 -35.74 17.38 2.62
C ILE A 51 -34.67 16.33 2.25
N TYR A 52 -35.08 15.13 1.81
CA TYR A 52 -34.13 14.11 1.39
C TYR A 52 -33.31 14.54 0.17
N GLN A 53 -33.93 15.24 -0.79
CA GLN A 53 -33.20 15.76 -1.94
C GLN A 53 -32.17 16.82 -1.55
N GLU A 54 -32.52 17.73 -0.63
CA GLU A 54 -31.59 18.74 -0.11
C GLU A 54 -30.39 18.09 0.62
N GLU A 55 -30.62 17.05 1.44
CA GLU A 55 -29.53 16.28 2.08
C GLU A 55 -28.66 15.54 1.06
N ILE A 56 -29.26 14.96 0.01
CA ILE A 56 -28.52 14.31 -1.08
C ILE A 56 -27.62 15.35 -1.76
N ASP A 57 -28.14 16.52 -2.12
CA ASP A 57 -27.37 17.57 -2.79
C ASP A 57 -26.20 18.07 -1.92
N GLU A 58 -26.38 18.16 -0.59
CA GLU A 58 -25.30 18.49 0.34
C GLU A 58 -24.23 17.38 0.41
N CYS A 59 -24.64 16.12 0.42
CA CYS A 59 -23.74 14.97 0.35
C CYS A 59 -22.91 14.98 -0.94
N HIS A 60 -23.52 15.26 -2.10
CA HIS A 60 -22.82 15.41 -3.37
C HIS A 60 -21.81 16.57 -3.37
N LYS A 61 -22.14 17.70 -2.72
CA LYS A 61 -21.18 18.81 -2.56
C LYS A 61 -19.98 18.40 -1.70
N LYS A 62 -20.19 17.65 -0.62
CA LYS A 62 -19.12 17.13 0.24
C LYS A 62 -18.23 16.12 -0.49
N LEU A 63 -18.81 15.21 -1.29
CA LEU A 63 -18.04 14.29 -2.15
C LEU A 63 -17.13 15.06 -3.10
N LYS A 64 -17.66 16.07 -3.80
CA LYS A 64 -16.88 16.88 -4.74
C LYS A 64 -15.72 17.63 -4.06
N LEU A 65 -15.90 18.03 -2.80
CA LEU A 65 -14.84 18.65 -1.98
C LEU A 65 -13.80 17.61 -1.55
N LEU A 66 -14.23 16.42 -1.14
CA LEU A 66 -13.35 15.30 -0.79
C LEU A 66 -12.49 14.85 -1.97
N ASP A 67 -13.07 14.74 -3.17
CA ASP A 67 -12.34 14.46 -4.42
C ASP A 67 -11.20 15.46 -4.65
N SER A 68 -11.48 16.76 -4.41
CA SER A 68 -10.47 17.81 -4.55
C SER A 68 -9.37 17.76 -3.48
N LEU A 69 -9.71 17.29 -2.27
CA LEU A 69 -8.76 17.14 -1.15
C LEU A 69 -7.90 15.87 -1.26
N GLN A 70 -8.41 14.80 -1.87
CA GLN A 70 -7.63 13.59 -2.16
C GLN A 70 -6.65 13.78 -3.34
N ALA A 71 -6.97 14.67 -4.28
CA ALA A 71 -6.13 14.95 -5.45
C ALA A 71 -4.78 15.61 -5.11
N GLU A 72 -4.72 16.48 -4.10
CA GLU A 72 -3.49 17.20 -3.75
C GLU A 72 -2.38 16.29 -3.18
N PRO A 73 -2.61 15.44 -2.18
CA PRO A 73 -1.59 14.53 -1.65
C PRO A 73 -1.03 13.55 -2.69
N LEU A 74 -1.87 13.00 -3.56
CA LEU A 74 -1.41 12.09 -4.62
C LEU A 74 -0.57 12.84 -5.65
N SER A 75 -0.90 14.10 -5.95
CA SER A 75 -0.10 14.97 -6.82
C SER A 75 1.25 15.34 -6.18
N ALA A 76 1.28 15.58 -4.86
CA ALA A 76 2.50 15.87 -4.12
C ALA A 76 3.43 14.65 -4.04
N LEU A 77 2.88 13.47 -3.73
CA LEU A 77 3.60 12.20 -3.76
C LEU A 77 4.14 11.92 -5.17
N ARG A 78 3.31 12.10 -6.21
CA ARG A 78 3.73 11.96 -7.61
C ARG A 78 4.87 12.91 -7.97
N GLY A 79 4.77 14.18 -7.56
CA GLY A 79 5.81 15.18 -7.76
C GLY A 79 7.12 14.81 -7.07
N TYR A 80 7.07 14.34 -5.82
CA TYR A 80 8.24 13.87 -5.09
C TYR A 80 8.89 12.63 -5.75
N LEU A 81 8.09 11.61 -6.07
CA LEU A 81 8.59 10.39 -6.71
C LEU A 81 9.20 10.69 -8.08
N ASN A 82 8.60 11.58 -8.87
CA ASN A 82 9.18 12.02 -10.14
C ASN A 82 10.47 12.85 -9.95
N SER A 83 10.70 13.46 -8.79
CA SER A 83 11.92 14.22 -8.50
C SER A 83 13.12 13.36 -8.10
N ILE A 84 12.87 12.19 -7.52
CA ILE A 84 13.92 11.24 -7.10
C ILE A 84 14.04 10.03 -8.04
N THR A 85 13.08 9.86 -8.95
CA THR A 85 13.04 8.84 -10.01
C THR A 85 13.46 7.44 -9.53
N PRO A 86 12.79 6.86 -8.53
CA PRO A 86 13.20 5.58 -7.96
C PRO A 86 12.91 4.43 -8.94
N ASP A 87 13.76 3.40 -8.94
CA ASP A 87 13.54 2.23 -9.80
C ASP A 87 12.38 1.36 -9.33
N ILE A 88 12.21 1.23 -8.01
CA ILE A 88 11.14 0.48 -7.37
C ILE A 88 10.40 1.40 -6.39
N ILE A 89 9.07 1.40 -6.46
CA ILE A 89 8.21 2.02 -5.47
C ILE A 89 7.31 0.93 -4.89
N MET A 90 7.26 0.84 -3.57
CA MET A 90 6.34 -0.04 -2.86
C MET A 90 5.53 0.78 -1.87
N LEU A 91 4.21 0.69 -1.95
CA LEU A 91 3.29 1.40 -1.06
C LEU A 91 2.46 0.39 -0.29
N GLN A 92 2.30 0.61 1.01
CA GLN A 92 1.41 -0.15 1.88
C GLN A 92 0.32 0.79 2.41
N GLU A 93 -0.79 0.21 2.84
CA GLU A 93 -1.99 0.95 3.27
C GLU A 93 -2.52 1.93 2.21
N VAL A 94 -2.46 1.53 0.93
CA VAL A 94 -3.10 2.30 -0.16
C VAL A 94 -4.63 2.28 -0.06
N LYS A 95 -5.19 1.39 0.78
CA LYS A 95 -6.65 1.25 1.04
C LYS A 95 -7.40 1.17 -0.27
N SER A 96 -8.54 1.84 -0.38
CA SER A 96 -9.37 1.95 -1.57
C SER A 96 -8.79 2.86 -2.68
N VAL A 97 -7.61 3.46 -2.50
CA VAL A 97 -7.04 4.37 -3.52
C VAL A 97 -6.46 3.58 -4.69
N TYR A 98 -7.11 3.67 -5.85
CA TYR A 98 -6.55 3.18 -7.10
C TYR A 98 -5.53 4.19 -7.65
N ILE A 99 -4.25 3.82 -7.69
CA ILE A 99 -3.17 4.73 -8.15
C ILE A 99 -2.98 4.75 -9.68
N GLY A 100 -3.60 3.82 -10.42
CA GLY A 100 -3.47 3.71 -11.88
C GLY A 100 -2.30 2.83 -12.34
N PRO A 101 -2.33 2.34 -13.59
CA PRO A 101 -1.32 1.42 -14.13
C PRO A 101 0.02 2.09 -14.46
N ASP A 102 0.03 3.42 -14.57
CA ASP A 102 1.19 4.25 -14.94
C ASP A 102 1.53 5.25 -13.82
N PHE A 103 1.40 4.86 -12.54
CA PHE A 103 1.86 5.67 -11.42
C PHE A 103 3.38 5.50 -11.20
N PRO A 104 4.14 6.54 -10.82
CA PRO A 104 3.81 7.97 -10.81
C PRO A 104 3.86 8.62 -12.20
N SER A 105 4.28 7.89 -13.24
CA SER A 105 4.26 8.35 -14.62
C SER A 105 4.23 7.18 -15.61
N ILE A 106 4.02 7.48 -16.89
CA ILE A 106 4.01 6.50 -18.00
C ILE A 106 5.28 5.64 -18.10
N TYR A 107 6.36 6.04 -17.46
CA TYR A 107 7.62 5.29 -17.41
C TYR A 107 7.58 4.11 -16.43
N TYR A 108 6.50 3.94 -15.68
CA TYR A 108 6.34 2.89 -14.69
C TYR A 108 5.25 1.90 -15.10
N SER A 109 5.43 0.64 -14.72
CA SER A 109 4.35 -0.35 -14.68
C SER A 109 3.91 -0.52 -13.23
N SER A 110 2.64 -0.26 -12.95
CA SER A 110 2.07 -0.27 -11.60
C SER A 110 0.98 -1.31 -11.42
N PHE A 111 1.03 -2.00 -10.29
CA PHE A 111 0.05 -2.99 -9.89
C PHE A 111 -0.41 -2.69 -8.47
N THR A 112 -1.71 -2.85 -8.19
CA THR A 112 -2.29 -2.50 -6.89
C THR A 112 -3.37 -3.48 -6.51
N TYR A 113 -3.26 -4.02 -5.29
CA TYR A 113 -4.34 -4.73 -4.61
C TYR A 113 -4.84 -3.91 -3.45
N TYR A 114 -6.16 -3.89 -3.30
CA TYR A 114 -6.84 -3.21 -2.22
C TYR A 114 -7.95 -4.07 -1.65
N HIS A 115 -8.21 -3.92 -0.35
CA HIS A 115 -9.25 -4.67 0.33
C HIS A 115 -10.53 -3.82 0.42
N ASN A 116 -11.56 -4.24 -0.29
CA ASN A 116 -12.89 -3.64 -0.26
C ASN A 116 -13.84 -4.60 0.48
N PRO A 117 -14.61 -4.19 1.51
CA PRO A 117 -14.92 -2.82 1.96
C PRO A 117 -14.27 -2.38 3.29
N ARG A 118 -13.28 -3.09 3.84
CA ARG A 118 -12.80 -2.80 5.21
C ARG A 118 -11.77 -1.65 5.33
N ASP A 119 -11.39 -0.96 4.24
CA ASP A 119 -10.48 0.22 4.22
C ASP A 119 -9.22 0.10 5.10
N SER A 120 -8.70 -1.11 5.31
CA SER A 120 -7.64 -1.39 6.30
C SER A 120 -6.36 -1.95 5.69
N CYS A 121 -6.39 -2.39 4.43
CA CYS A 121 -5.27 -3.03 3.75
C CYS A 121 -5.12 -2.48 2.34
N GLY A 122 -3.94 -2.68 1.76
CA GLY A 122 -3.66 -2.42 0.37
C GLY A 122 -2.17 -2.40 0.13
N VAL A 123 -1.74 -2.93 -1.01
CA VAL A 123 -0.34 -2.94 -1.42
C VAL A 123 -0.21 -2.57 -2.89
N SER A 124 0.86 -1.86 -3.21
CA SER A 124 1.20 -1.53 -4.58
C SER A 124 2.68 -1.68 -4.86
N ILE A 125 3.00 -2.04 -6.10
CA ILE A 125 4.34 -2.02 -6.67
C ILE A 125 4.30 -1.18 -7.95
N CYS A 126 5.24 -0.24 -8.08
CA CYS A 126 5.55 0.45 -9.34
C CYS A 126 7.01 0.16 -9.72
N LEU A 127 7.23 -0.27 -10.96
CA LEU A 127 8.56 -0.59 -11.48
C LEU A 127 8.90 0.29 -12.68
N ASN A 128 10.08 0.92 -12.67
CA ASN A 128 10.56 1.73 -13.77
C ASN A 128 10.87 0.87 -15.00
N LYS A 129 10.18 1.10 -16.12
CA LYS A 129 10.30 0.35 -17.38
C LYS A 129 11.69 0.50 -18.03
N SER A 130 12.50 1.49 -17.66
CA SER A 130 13.89 1.56 -18.13
C SER A 130 14.76 0.46 -17.52
N THR A 131 14.55 0.18 -16.23
CA THR A 131 15.35 -0.72 -15.40
C THR A 131 14.82 -2.14 -15.42
N PHE A 132 13.49 -2.29 -15.40
CA PHE A 132 12.81 -3.58 -15.40
C PHE A 132 12.22 -3.89 -16.77
N LYS A 133 12.44 -5.11 -17.26
CA LYS A 133 11.87 -5.65 -18.50
C LYS A 133 10.95 -6.82 -18.21
N ASP A 134 10.14 -7.22 -19.20
CA ASP A 134 9.23 -8.37 -19.13
C ASP A 134 8.38 -8.38 -17.85
N ILE A 135 7.78 -7.23 -17.53
CA ILE A 135 7.07 -6.99 -16.28
C ILE A 135 5.68 -7.65 -16.34
N GLU A 136 5.44 -8.63 -15.46
CA GLU A 136 4.20 -9.39 -15.39
C GLU A 136 3.82 -9.66 -13.94
N GLU A 137 2.59 -9.31 -13.56
CA GLU A 137 2.03 -9.65 -12.25
C GLU A 137 1.96 -11.17 -12.04
N ILE A 138 2.23 -11.63 -10.81
CA ILE A 138 1.98 -13.03 -10.47
C ILE A 138 0.51 -13.28 -10.16
N ILE A 139 0.01 -14.45 -10.58
CA ILE A 139 -1.33 -14.87 -10.24
C ILE A 139 -1.31 -15.46 -8.83
N LEU A 140 -1.89 -14.74 -7.87
CA LEU A 140 -2.09 -15.22 -6.51
C LEU A 140 -3.41 -15.97 -6.37
N ASP A 141 -3.45 -16.89 -5.39
CA ASP A 141 -4.69 -17.50 -4.94
C ASP A 141 -5.70 -16.40 -4.54
N PRO A 142 -6.99 -16.51 -4.90
CA PRO A 142 -8.00 -15.50 -4.58
C PRO A 142 -8.05 -15.12 -3.09
N ILE A 143 -7.83 -16.07 -2.18
CA ILE A 143 -7.84 -15.80 -0.73
C ILE A 143 -6.67 -14.87 -0.37
N ILE A 144 -5.48 -15.15 -0.88
CA ILE A 144 -4.27 -14.34 -0.64
C ILE A 144 -4.43 -12.96 -1.28
N LYS A 145 -4.92 -12.91 -2.53
CA LYS A 145 -5.16 -11.67 -3.28
C LYS A 145 -6.17 -10.77 -2.55
N ASN A 146 -7.28 -11.33 -2.07
CA ASN A 146 -8.34 -10.58 -1.41
C ASN A 146 -7.89 -9.98 -0.07
N ASN A 147 -6.92 -10.58 0.61
CA ASN A 147 -6.34 -10.00 1.82
C ASN A 147 -5.54 -8.71 1.55
N ALA A 148 -5.16 -8.44 0.29
CA ALA A 148 -4.47 -7.23 -0.18
C ALA A 148 -3.22 -6.84 0.65
N ARG A 149 -2.46 -7.86 1.08
CA ARG A 149 -1.23 -7.71 1.86
C ARG A 149 0.03 -8.15 1.11
N ILE A 150 -0.13 -8.90 0.02
CA ILE A 150 0.97 -9.36 -0.83
C ILE A 150 0.60 -9.04 -2.27
N ILE A 151 1.53 -8.44 -2.98
CA ILE A 151 1.51 -8.37 -4.44
C ILE A 151 2.90 -8.71 -4.94
N GLY A 152 2.98 -9.42 -6.07
CA GLY A 152 4.25 -9.82 -6.64
C GLY A 152 4.27 -9.63 -8.15
N VAL A 153 5.46 -9.34 -8.66
CA VAL A 153 5.69 -9.05 -10.07
C VAL A 153 6.96 -9.78 -10.51
N LYS A 154 6.84 -10.58 -11.57
CA LYS A 154 7.98 -11.14 -12.31
C LYS A 154 8.51 -10.08 -13.26
N CYS A 155 9.82 -9.99 -13.36
CA CYS A 155 10.49 -9.08 -14.28
C CYS A 155 11.93 -9.55 -14.54
N LYS A 156 12.65 -8.83 -15.40
CA LYS A 156 14.08 -8.98 -15.61
C LYS A 156 14.83 -7.70 -15.26
N ILE A 157 15.94 -7.86 -14.56
CA ILE A 157 16.96 -6.83 -14.33
C ILE A 157 18.26 -7.35 -14.94
N ASN A 158 18.84 -6.65 -15.91
CA ASN A 158 20.08 -7.10 -16.59
C ASN A 158 20.02 -8.58 -17.05
N SER A 159 18.89 -8.98 -17.65
CA SER A 159 18.59 -10.35 -18.11
C SER A 159 18.43 -11.41 -17.00
N ILE A 160 18.44 -11.02 -15.73
CA ILE A 160 18.23 -11.92 -14.60
C ILE A 160 16.75 -11.92 -14.20
N ASN A 161 16.14 -13.11 -14.20
CA ASN A 161 14.77 -13.29 -13.72
C ASN A 161 14.67 -12.89 -12.24
N THR A 162 13.79 -11.93 -11.95
CA THR A 162 13.63 -11.32 -10.63
C THR A 162 12.16 -11.27 -10.24
N LEU A 163 11.87 -11.67 -9.01
CA LEU A 163 10.57 -11.59 -8.39
C LEU A 163 10.60 -10.45 -7.38
N VAL A 164 9.80 -9.43 -7.62
CA VAL A 164 9.63 -8.28 -6.73
C VAL A 164 8.32 -8.44 -5.98
N ILE A 165 8.38 -8.37 -4.65
CA ILE A 165 7.24 -8.57 -3.76
C ILE A 165 7.10 -7.36 -2.84
N SER A 166 5.89 -6.80 -2.75
CA SER A 166 5.51 -5.85 -1.71
C SER A 166 4.66 -6.59 -0.69
N ALA A 167 5.09 -6.55 0.57
CA ALA A 167 4.45 -7.25 1.68
C ALA A 167 4.04 -6.25 2.78
N TYR A 168 2.81 -6.36 3.25
CA TYR A 168 2.27 -5.63 4.39
C TYR A 168 1.87 -6.61 5.50
N PHE A 169 2.78 -6.85 6.43
CA PHE A 169 2.61 -7.83 7.48
C PHE A 169 1.49 -7.41 8.45
N PRO A 170 0.75 -8.38 9.02
CA PRO A 170 -0.20 -8.10 10.10
C PRO A 170 0.45 -7.46 11.33
N ASN A 171 -0.35 -6.72 12.11
CA ASN A 171 0.12 -6.10 13.36
C ASN A 171 0.31 -7.13 14.49
N GLN A 172 -0.51 -8.18 14.50
CA GLN A 172 -0.51 -9.18 15.58
C GLN A 172 0.56 -10.24 15.33
N PRO A 173 1.39 -10.59 16.34
CA PRO A 173 2.45 -11.60 16.17
C PRO A 173 1.97 -12.97 15.67
N ALA A 174 0.80 -13.44 16.13
CA ALA A 174 0.24 -14.72 15.70
C ALA A 174 -0.04 -14.75 14.19
N ASP A 175 -0.67 -13.69 13.67
CA ASP A 175 -0.99 -13.56 12.26
C ASP A 175 0.27 -13.40 11.38
N ARG A 176 1.35 -12.80 11.92
CA ARG A 176 2.62 -12.68 11.21
C ARG A 176 3.28 -14.04 10.99
N CYS A 177 3.11 -15.00 11.88
CA CYS A 177 3.62 -16.37 11.71
C CYS A 177 2.99 -17.04 10.48
N GLU A 178 1.65 -17.06 10.41
CA GLU A 178 0.92 -17.59 9.25
C GLU A 178 1.27 -16.84 7.96
N PHE A 179 1.34 -15.50 8.02
CA PHE A 179 1.71 -14.68 6.88
C PHE A 179 3.11 -14.97 6.36
N THR A 180 4.07 -15.18 7.27
CA THR A 180 5.46 -15.54 6.91
C THR A 180 5.49 -16.88 6.19
N TYR A 181 4.72 -17.87 6.64
CA TYR A 181 4.61 -19.17 5.98
C TYR A 181 4.01 -19.05 4.56
N ILE A 182 2.97 -18.24 4.39
CA ILE A 182 2.38 -17.96 3.06
C ILE A 182 3.42 -17.31 2.13
N LEU A 183 4.16 -16.33 2.62
CA LEU A 183 5.20 -15.65 1.86
C LEU A 183 6.34 -16.61 1.48
N ASP A 184 6.75 -17.48 2.40
CA ASP A 184 7.79 -18.49 2.16
C ASP A 184 7.38 -19.46 1.05
N ASN A 185 6.17 -20.02 1.15
CA ASN A 185 5.59 -20.90 0.12
C ASN A 185 5.45 -20.20 -1.23
N LEU A 186 5.17 -18.90 -1.24
CA LEU A 186 5.11 -18.12 -2.47
C LEU A 186 6.48 -18.06 -3.14
N ILE A 187 7.53 -17.73 -2.38
CA ILE A 187 8.93 -17.67 -2.86
C ILE A 187 9.38 -19.04 -3.38
N GLU A 188 8.98 -20.11 -2.69
CA GLU A 188 9.30 -21.49 -3.04
C GLU A 188 8.85 -21.90 -4.45
N LYS A 189 7.79 -21.26 -4.99
CA LYS A 189 7.30 -21.47 -6.37
C LYS A 189 8.22 -20.88 -7.44
N TYR A 190 9.19 -20.04 -7.05
CA TYR A 190 10.10 -19.33 -7.96
C TYR A 190 11.58 -19.59 -7.63
N PRO A 191 12.04 -20.86 -7.63
CA PRO A 191 13.37 -21.23 -7.13
C PRO A 191 14.54 -20.63 -7.93
N ASN A 192 14.31 -20.25 -9.19
CA ASN A 192 15.34 -19.69 -10.09
C ASN A 192 15.28 -18.16 -10.22
N TYR A 193 14.45 -17.50 -9.40
CA TYR A 193 14.31 -16.05 -9.41
C TYR A 193 15.21 -15.42 -8.34
N LYS A 194 15.82 -14.29 -8.67
CA LYS A 194 16.31 -13.37 -7.64
C LYS A 194 15.11 -12.75 -6.94
N ILE A 195 15.21 -12.57 -5.63
CA ILE A 195 14.09 -12.14 -4.81
C ILE A 195 14.38 -10.73 -4.30
N ILE A 196 13.40 -9.84 -4.44
CA ILE A 196 13.36 -8.52 -3.82
C ILE A 196 12.03 -8.45 -3.07
N ILE A 197 12.07 -8.31 -1.74
CA ILE A 197 10.87 -8.12 -0.92
C ILE A 197 10.99 -6.79 -0.22
N GLY A 198 9.94 -5.97 -0.25
CA GLY A 198 9.90 -4.75 0.52
C GLY A 198 8.53 -4.49 1.13
N GLY A 199 8.49 -3.60 2.11
CA GLY A 199 7.26 -3.11 2.71
C GLY A 199 7.32 -3.05 4.22
N ASP A 200 6.16 -2.94 4.86
CA ASP A 200 6.03 -2.81 6.31
C ASP A 200 5.84 -4.17 6.97
N TYR A 201 6.81 -4.55 7.78
CA TYR A 201 6.88 -5.83 8.46
C TYR A 201 6.14 -5.82 9.81
N ASN A 202 5.71 -4.63 10.27
CA ASN A 202 5.12 -4.43 11.60
C ASN A 202 5.93 -5.05 12.74
N ALA A 203 7.22 -5.26 12.53
CA ALA A 203 8.14 -5.94 13.44
C ALA A 203 9.47 -5.17 13.50
N ILE A 204 10.23 -5.41 14.56
CA ILE A 204 11.59 -4.89 14.69
C ILE A 204 12.54 -6.03 14.39
N LEU A 205 13.57 -5.79 13.59
CA LEU A 205 14.54 -6.82 13.23
C LEU A 205 15.90 -6.65 13.93
N SER A 206 16.09 -5.59 14.72
CA SER A 206 17.29 -5.42 15.55
C SER A 206 17.03 -4.63 16.83
N GLU A 207 17.73 -4.96 17.91
CA GLU A 207 17.58 -4.33 19.25
C GLU A 207 17.86 -2.82 19.28
N ASN A 208 18.68 -2.30 18.35
CA ASN A 208 19.06 -0.88 18.27
C ASN A 208 17.95 0.05 17.74
N HIS A 209 16.72 -0.45 17.60
CA HIS A 209 15.66 0.22 16.85
C HIS A 209 14.35 0.43 17.64
N SER A 210 14.34 0.27 18.98
CA SER A 210 13.12 0.52 19.77
C SER A 210 13.35 1.10 21.17
N SER A 211 12.41 1.99 21.55
CA SER A 211 12.10 2.39 22.92
C SER A 211 10.74 1.83 23.40
N ASN A 212 10.14 0.86 22.68
CA ASN A 212 8.77 0.37 22.90
C ASN A 212 8.72 -1.17 22.88
N GLU A 213 8.27 -1.76 23.99
CA GLU A 213 8.27 -3.22 24.25
C GLU A 213 7.28 -4.04 23.39
N SER A 214 6.29 -3.40 22.75
CA SER A 214 5.25 -4.09 21.94
C SER A 214 5.75 -4.60 20.58
N ARG A 215 6.89 -4.12 20.12
CA ARG A 215 7.51 -4.53 18.85
C ARG A 215 8.74 -5.39 19.13
N ARG A 216 8.52 -6.62 19.59
CA ARG A 216 9.60 -7.60 19.78
C ARG A 216 10.16 -8.06 18.45
N THR A 217 11.42 -8.51 18.47
CA THR A 217 12.06 -9.22 17.36
C THR A 217 11.20 -10.39 16.92
N ASP A 218 10.83 -10.46 15.64
CA ASP A 218 10.00 -11.54 15.11
C ASP A 218 10.87 -12.63 14.50
N GLN A 219 10.99 -13.75 15.24
CA GLN A 219 11.86 -14.85 14.86
C GLN A 219 11.45 -15.49 13.53
N ASN A 220 10.16 -15.52 13.18
CA ASN A 220 9.71 -16.12 11.92
C ASN A 220 10.25 -15.34 10.72
N ILE A 221 10.26 -14.01 10.81
CA ILE A 221 10.81 -13.16 9.75
C ILE A 221 12.33 -13.38 9.64
N LEU A 222 13.05 -13.47 10.76
CA LEU A 222 14.48 -13.79 10.75
C LEU A 222 14.77 -15.17 10.16
N ASP A 223 13.95 -16.17 10.48
CA ASP A 223 14.09 -17.52 9.94
C ASP A 223 13.85 -17.56 8.43
N LEU A 224 12.86 -16.80 7.93
CA LEU A 224 12.65 -16.61 6.49
C LEU A 224 13.88 -15.99 5.83
N ILE A 225 14.41 -14.91 6.41
CA ILE A 225 15.60 -14.21 5.92
C ILE A 225 16.78 -15.19 5.82
N ASN A 226 17.03 -15.97 6.86
CA ASN A 226 18.11 -16.95 6.92
C ASN A 226 17.89 -18.11 5.93
N LYS A 227 16.69 -18.72 5.92
CA LYS A 227 16.32 -19.83 5.04
C LYS A 227 16.49 -19.47 3.57
N ARG A 228 16.17 -18.22 3.19
CA ARG A 228 16.21 -17.74 1.80
C ARG A 228 17.49 -16.98 1.45
N ASN A 229 18.44 -16.89 2.39
CA ASN A 229 19.69 -16.15 2.24
C ASN A 229 19.45 -14.71 1.73
N LEU A 230 18.52 -14.01 2.39
CA LEU A 230 18.15 -12.64 2.08
C LEU A 230 19.03 -11.69 2.91
N ASN A 231 19.58 -10.66 2.28
CA ASN A 231 20.15 -9.51 2.96
C ASN A 231 19.02 -8.56 3.32
N TYR A 232 19.03 -7.98 4.51
CA TYR A 232 18.02 -7.00 4.93
C TYR A 232 18.62 -5.59 5.05
N TYR A 233 17.92 -4.61 4.51
CA TYR A 233 18.28 -3.19 4.58
C TYR A 233 17.14 -2.45 5.27
N PRO A 234 17.27 -2.09 6.56
CA PRO A 234 16.23 -1.37 7.28
C PRO A 234 16.23 0.11 6.88
N PHE A 235 15.10 0.59 6.39
CA PHE A 235 14.84 2.01 6.20
C PHE A 235 13.96 2.51 7.34
N LEU A 236 14.50 3.43 8.13
CA LEU A 236 13.80 4.03 9.25
C LEU A 236 12.83 5.09 8.72
N ILE A 237 11.53 4.89 8.91
CA ILE A 237 10.51 5.90 8.62
C ILE A 237 10.06 6.52 9.94
N TYR A 238 9.83 7.84 9.92
CA TYR A 238 9.27 8.59 11.04
C TYR A 238 8.01 7.89 11.60
N HIS A 239 7.88 7.82 12.94
CA HIS A 239 6.88 7.03 13.70
C HIS A 239 7.13 5.51 13.82
N GLY A 240 8.33 5.03 13.46
CA GLY A 240 8.77 3.68 13.78
C GLY A 240 8.17 2.59 12.89
N THR A 241 7.67 2.97 11.72
CA THR A 241 7.41 2.04 10.61
C THR A 241 8.76 1.71 9.97
N PHE A 242 9.05 0.43 9.77
CA PHE A 242 10.27 -0.02 9.10
C PHE A 242 9.91 -0.53 7.72
N ILE A 243 10.41 0.13 6.67
CA ILE A 243 10.46 -0.52 5.36
C ILE A 243 11.74 -1.33 5.34
N ILE A 244 11.62 -2.65 5.25
CA ILE A 244 12.77 -3.54 5.12
C ILE A 244 12.83 -4.02 3.69
N LEU A 245 13.95 -3.75 3.02
CA LEU A 245 14.24 -4.38 1.74
C LEU A 245 15.00 -5.68 2.00
N LEU A 246 14.46 -6.81 1.56
CA LEU A 246 15.11 -8.11 1.57
C LEU A 246 15.55 -8.49 0.17
N THR A 247 16.82 -8.87 -0.01
CA THR A 247 17.29 -9.35 -1.32
C THR A 247 18.42 -10.37 -1.26
N ASN A 248 18.40 -11.36 -2.15
CA ASN A 248 19.50 -12.31 -2.39
C ASN A 248 20.45 -11.84 -3.52
N ASN A 249 20.44 -10.54 -3.84
CA ASN A 249 21.37 -9.89 -4.76
C ASN A 249 22.07 -8.71 -4.08
N PRO A 250 23.36 -8.81 -3.74
CA PRO A 250 24.10 -7.74 -3.07
C PRO A 250 24.48 -6.56 -4.00
N SER A 251 24.23 -6.68 -5.31
CA SER A 251 24.56 -5.67 -6.34
C SER A 251 23.34 -4.90 -6.87
N LEU A 252 22.25 -4.86 -6.08
CA LEU A 252 21.13 -3.95 -6.28
C LEU A 252 21.49 -2.53 -5.82
#